data_AF-A0A920PRR5-F1
#
_entry.id   AF-A0A920PRR5-F1
#
_cell.length_a   1.000
_cell.length_b   1.000
_cell.length_c   1.000
_cell.angle_alpha   90.00
_cell.angle_beta   90.00
_cell.angle_gamma   90.00
#
_symmetry.space_group_name_H-M   'P 1'
#
loop_
_entity.id
_entity.type
_entity.pdbx_description
1 polymer ?
#
loop_
_entity_poly.entity_id
_entity_poly.type
_entity_poly.pdbx_seq_one_letter_code
_entity_poly.pdbx_strand_id
1 'polypeptide(L)'
;MELKNGQRRTSERKFFPGYVLVHMNMNDQTWHLVKSVPKVSGFVGGTAARPVPITKQEAETILQQVQEGAEHPKPKFTFAPGEVVRVVDGPFKDFQGTVEDVNF
;
A
#
# COMPACT_ATOMS: atom_id res chain seq x y z
N MET A 1 5.26 11.86 -3.00
CA MET A 1 6.61 12.01 -2.42
C MET A 1 6.45 12.70 -1.08
N GLU A 2 7.10 12.24 -0.02
CA GLU A 2 7.17 12.98 1.25
C GLU A 2 8.55 13.63 1.35
N LEU A 3 8.57 14.95 1.50
CA LEU A 3 9.77 15.68 1.87
C LEU A 3 9.98 15.49 3.37
N LYS A 4 10.98 14.71 3.76
CA LYS A 4 11.54 14.71 5.11
C LYS A 4 13.03 15.05 4.98
N ASN A 5 13.43 16.18 5.56
CA ASN A 5 14.82 16.66 5.62
C ASN A 5 15.51 17.01 4.28
N GLY A 6 14.77 17.55 3.30
CA GLY A 6 15.37 18.09 2.07
C GLY A 6 15.96 17.05 1.09
N GLN A 7 15.96 15.76 1.44
CA GLN A 7 16.27 14.68 0.51
C GLN A 7 14.98 14.09 -0.06
N ARG A 8 14.83 14.19 -1.39
CA ARG A 8 13.80 13.45 -2.14
C ARG A 8 14.09 11.97 -2.02
N ARG A 9 13.49 11.32 -1.02
CA ARG A 9 13.51 9.86 -0.93
C ARG A 9 12.30 9.33 -1.68
N THR A 10 12.54 8.66 -2.80
CA THR A 10 11.54 7.80 -3.46
C THR A 10 11.27 6.65 -2.50
N SER A 11 10.32 6.82 -1.58
CA SER A 11 9.89 5.72 -0.73
C SER A 11 9.13 4.75 -1.62
N GLU A 12 9.63 3.53 -1.76
CA GLU A 12 8.87 2.44 -2.37
C GLU A 12 7.51 2.36 -1.67
N ARG A 13 6.44 2.58 -2.45
CA ARG A 13 5.09 2.52 -1.94
C ARG A 13 4.78 1.05 -1.71
N LYS A 14 4.65 0.65 -0.45
CA LYS A 14 4.14 -0.68 -0.11
C LYS A 14 2.67 -0.72 -0.51
N PHE A 15 2.33 -1.52 -1.53
CA PHE A 15 0.96 -1.69 -2.01
C PHE A 15 0.05 -2.38 -1.00
N PHE A 16 0.63 -3.17 -0.09
CA PHE A 16 -0.06 -3.77 1.05
C PHE A 16 0.75 -3.58 2.35
N PRO A 17 0.69 -2.37 2.96
CA PRO A 17 1.41 -2.13 4.20
C PRO A 17 0.81 -3.00 5.32
N GLY A 18 1.61 -3.91 5.86
CA GLY A 18 1.19 -4.81 6.95
C GLY A 18 0.71 -6.19 6.50
N TYR A 19 0.67 -6.48 5.20
CA TYR A 19 0.40 -7.83 4.69
C TYR A 19 1.62 -8.41 3.99
N VAL A 20 1.79 -9.72 4.13
CA VAL A 20 2.85 -10.49 3.47
C VAL A 20 2.19 -11.65 2.74
N LEU A 21 2.42 -11.77 1.45
CA LEU A 21 2.02 -12.95 0.69
C LEU A 21 3.08 -14.04 0.87
N VAL A 22 2.63 -15.25 1.18
CA VAL A 22 3.51 -16.40 1.38
C VAL A 22 3.00 -17.56 0.54
N HIS A 23 3.85 -18.11 -0.32
CA HIS A 23 3.58 -19.34 -1.04
C HIS A 23 4.17 -20.52 -0.25
N MET A 24 3.30 -21.32 0.35
CA MET A 24 3.69 -22.42 1.24
C MET A 24 2.66 -23.55 1.22
N ASN A 25 3.12 -24.77 1.51
CA ASN A 25 2.22 -25.89 1.77
C ASN A 25 1.63 -25.74 3.18
N MET A 26 0.30 -25.66 3.30
CA MET A 26 -0.38 -25.51 4.59
C MET A 26 -0.41 -26.83 5.35
N ASN A 27 0.38 -26.92 6.42
CA ASN A 27 0.38 -28.02 7.39
C ASN A 27 0.61 -27.47 8.82
N ASP A 28 0.42 -28.28 9.85
CA ASP A 28 0.52 -27.82 11.25
C ASP A 28 1.89 -27.22 11.59
N GLN A 29 2.98 -27.82 11.11
CA GLN A 29 4.34 -27.32 11.37
C GLN A 29 4.56 -25.93 10.79
N THR A 30 4.17 -25.74 9.53
CA THR A 30 4.31 -24.47 8.81
C THR A 30 3.36 -23.40 9.35
N TRP A 31 2.18 -23.78 9.84
CA TRP A 31 1.27 -22.88 10.55
C TRP A 31 1.86 -22.38 11.87
N HIS A 32 2.43 -23.28 12.67
CA HIS A 32 3.12 -22.94 13.92
C HIS A 32 4.35 -22.05 13.66
N LEU A 33 5.09 -22.32 12.58
CA LEU A 33 6.24 -21.52 12.16
C LEU A 33 5.84 -20.06 11.90
N VAL A 34 4.78 -19.82 11.13
CA VAL A 34 4.35 -18.44 10.83
C VAL A 34 3.84 -17.73 12.09
N LYS A 35 3.13 -18.43 12.97
CA LYS A 35 2.67 -17.87 14.25
C LYS A 35 3.78 -17.57 15.25
N SER A 36 4.92 -18.25 15.17
CA SER A 36 6.06 -17.99 16.06
C SER A 36 6.90 -16.79 15.63
N VAL A 37 6.72 -16.28 14.41
CA VAL A 37 7.43 -15.10 13.90
C VAL A 37 6.98 -13.85 14.67
N PRO A 38 7.91 -13.13 15.33
CA PRO A 38 7.58 -11.89 16.02
C PRO A 38 6.97 -10.85 15.06
N LYS A 39 5.96 -10.11 15.53
CA LYS A 39 5.22 -9.07 14.77
C LYS A 39 4.33 -9.60 13.64
N VAL A 40 4.14 -10.91 13.53
CA VAL A 40 3.09 -11.50 12.69
C VAL A 40 1.83 -11.68 13.53
N SER A 41 0.75 -10.98 13.17
CA SER A 41 -0.54 -11.07 13.87
C SER A 41 -1.28 -12.38 13.58
N GLY A 42 -0.97 -13.01 12.45
CA GLY A 42 -1.55 -14.29 12.04
C GLY A 42 -1.86 -14.32 10.55
N PHE A 43 -2.61 -15.34 10.15
CA PHE A 43 -3.13 -15.44 8.79
C PHE A 43 -4.47 -14.71 8.67
N VAL A 44 -4.76 -14.23 7.46
CA VAL A 44 -6.01 -13.55 7.12
C VAL A 44 -6.97 -14.54 6.46
N GLY A 45 -8.25 -14.43 6.79
CA GLY A 45 -9.32 -15.25 6.20
C GLY A 45 -9.58 -16.56 6.93
N GLY A 46 -10.82 -17.05 6.82
CA GLY A 46 -11.26 -18.28 7.46
C GLY A 46 -11.32 -18.20 8.98
N THR A 47 -10.79 -19.24 9.64
CA THR A 47 -10.69 -19.31 11.10
C THR A 47 -9.23 -19.25 11.52
N ALA A 48 -8.94 -18.83 12.76
CA ALA A 48 -7.57 -18.73 13.26
C ALA A 48 -6.76 -20.04 13.15
N ALA A 49 -7.44 -21.19 13.05
CA ALA A 49 -6.85 -22.52 12.89
C ALA A 49 -6.74 -22.98 11.42
N ARG A 50 -7.53 -22.43 10.51
CA ARG A 50 -7.53 -22.79 9.08
C ARG A 50 -7.66 -21.53 8.23
N PRO A 51 -6.53 -20.95 7.80
CA PRO A 51 -6.56 -19.84 6.88
C PRO A 51 -7.07 -20.29 5.51
N VAL A 52 -7.72 -19.37 4.81
CA VAL A 52 -8.23 -19.62 3.45
C VAL A 52 -7.11 -19.33 2.46
N PRO A 53 -6.70 -20.31 1.63
CA PRO A 53 -5.74 -20.04 0.57
C PRO A 53 -6.37 -19.12 -0.46
N ILE A 54 -5.60 -18.13 -0.92
CA ILE A 54 -5.97 -17.35 -2.11
C ILE A 54 -5.80 -18.21 -3.36
N THR A 55 -6.64 -17.96 -4.35
CA THR A 55 -6.50 -18.61 -5.66
C THR A 55 -5.27 -18.09 -6.39
N LYS A 56 -4.76 -18.88 -7.36
CA LYS A 56 -3.62 -18.45 -8.19
C LYS A 56 -3.93 -17.16 -8.96
N GLN A 57 -5.16 -17.02 -9.45
CA GLN A 57 -5.58 -15.82 -10.18
C GLN A 57 -5.57 -14.57 -9.29
N GLU A 58 -6.03 -14.68 -8.03
CA GLU A 58 -5.94 -13.57 -7.07
C GLU A 58 -4.48 -13.23 -6.74
N ALA A 59 -3.64 -14.25 -6.55
CA ALA A 59 -2.21 -14.04 -6.30
C ALA A 59 -1.53 -13.33 -7.47
N GLU A 60 -1.78 -13.76 -8.71
CA GLU A 60 -1.28 -13.13 -9.94
C GLU A 60 -1.76 -11.69 -10.07
N THR A 61 -3.04 -11.43 -9.80
CA THR A 61 -3.60 -10.07 -9.82
C THR A 61 -2.90 -9.16 -8.80
N ILE A 62 -2.67 -9.65 -7.58
CA ILE A 62 -1.98 -8.89 -6.54
C ILE A 62 -0.52 -8.63 -6.93
N LEU A 63 0.18 -9.64 -7.46
CA LEU A 63 1.56 -9.49 -7.94
C LEU A 63 1.64 -8.48 -9.08
N GLN A 64 0.72 -8.54 -10.04
CA GLN A 64 0.65 -7.59 -11.15
C GLN A 64 0.41 -6.17 -10.64
N GLN A 65 -0.51 -5.96 -9.71
CA GLN A 65 -0.75 -4.63 -9.12
C GLN A 65 0.45 -4.07 -8.37
N VAL A 66 1.22 -4.93 -7.67
CA VAL A 66 2.47 -4.53 -7.02
C VAL A 66 3.52 -4.11 -8.06
N GLN A 67 3.59 -4.83 -9.18
CA GLN A 67 4.54 -4.61 -10.26
C GLN A 67 4.20 -3.33 -11.05
N GLU A 68 2.96 -3.20 -11.54
CA GLU A 68 2.43 -2.00 -12.20
C GLU A 68 2.49 -0.78 -11.28
N GLY A 69 2.22 -0.99 -10.00
CA GLY A 69 2.28 0.05 -9.00
C GLY A 69 3.70 0.54 -8.66
N ALA A 70 4.69 -0.32 -8.83
CA ALA A 70 6.11 0.02 -8.74
C ALA A 70 6.60 0.75 -10.00
N GLU A 71 6.13 0.34 -11.18
CA GLU A 71 6.48 0.98 -12.46
C GLU A 71 5.80 2.34 -12.62
N HIS A 72 4.50 2.43 -12.29
CA HIS A 72 3.70 3.65 -12.39
C HIS A 72 3.23 4.08 -11.00
N PRO A 73 4.06 4.82 -10.23
CA PRO A 73 3.66 5.31 -8.92
C PRO A 73 2.48 6.28 -9.06
N LYS A 74 1.26 5.81 -8.79
CA LYS A 74 0.07 6.68 -8.73
C LYS A 74 0.34 7.84 -7.77
N PRO A 75 0.02 9.10 -8.16
CA PRO A 75 0.21 10.26 -7.30
C PRO A 75 -0.34 10.00 -5.89
N LYS A 76 0.42 10.43 -4.87
CA LYS A 76 0.04 10.23 -3.45
C LYS A 76 -1.25 10.96 -3.10
N PHE A 77 -1.60 11.96 -3.90
CA PHE A 77 -2.79 12.78 -3.80
C PHE A 77 -3.43 12.82 -5.19
N THR A 78 -4.67 12.35 -5.29
CA THR A 78 -5.51 12.55 -6.46
C THR A 78 -6.42 13.70 -6.09
N PHE A 79 -6.35 14.80 -6.82
CA PHE A 79 -7.25 15.93 -6.63
C PHE A 79 -8.35 15.85 -7.69
N ALA A 80 -9.58 16.22 -7.32
CA ALA A 80 -10.67 16.38 -8.26
C ALA A 80 -10.95 17.86 -8.50
N PRO A 81 -11.32 18.28 -9.73
CA PRO A 81 -11.87 19.60 -9.96
C PRO A 81 -13.06 19.87 -9.01
N GLY A 82 -13.07 21.03 -8.37
CA GLY A 82 -14.05 21.42 -7.35
C GLY A 82 -13.65 21.09 -5.91
N GLU A 83 -12.53 20.40 -5.67
CA GLU A 83 -12.04 20.12 -4.31
C GLU A 83 -11.37 21.36 -3.70
N VAL A 84 -11.65 21.64 -2.42
CA VAL A 84 -10.99 22.71 -1.67
C VAL A 84 -9.68 22.18 -1.11
N VAL A 85 -8.57 22.75 -1.55
CA VAL A 85 -7.22 22.37 -1.15
C VAL A 85 -6.55 23.50 -0.37
N ARG A 86 -5.68 23.14 0.56
CA ARG A 86 -4.83 24.08 1.30
C ARG A 86 -3.39 23.96 0.81
N VAL A 87 -2.79 25.09 0.47
CA VAL A 87 -1.38 25.17 0.07
C VAL A 87 -0.51 24.89 1.29
N VAL A 88 0.32 23.86 1.21
CA VAL A 88 1.18 23.41 2.32
C VAL A 88 2.61 23.96 2.26
N ASP A 89 3.00 24.57 1.14
CA ASP A 89 4.37 25.04 0.90
C ASP A 89 4.43 26.21 -0.11
N GLY A 90 5.51 27.00 -0.09
CA GLY A 90 5.73 28.15 -0.97
C GLY A 90 5.13 29.49 -0.45
N PRO A 91 5.20 30.57 -1.27
CA PRO A 91 4.81 31.92 -0.86
C PRO A 91 3.31 32.09 -0.54
N PHE A 92 2.48 31.13 -0.92
CA PHE A 92 1.05 31.08 -0.63
C PHE A 92 0.69 30.03 0.42
N LYS A 93 1.66 29.58 1.22
CA LYS A 93 1.42 28.65 2.31
C LYS A 93 0.24 29.12 3.19
N ASP A 94 -0.61 28.17 3.55
CA ASP A 94 -1.86 28.34 4.32
C ASP A 94 -3.04 28.99 3.59
N PHE A 95 -2.90 29.37 2.32
CA PHE A 95 -4.05 29.74 1.50
C PHE A 95 -4.91 28.52 1.15
N GLN A 96 -6.23 28.74 1.11
CA GLN A 96 -7.21 27.77 0.62
C GLN A 96 -7.71 28.20 -0.75
N GLY A 97 -7.87 27.24 -1.66
CA GLY A 97 -8.38 27.48 -3.01
C GLY A 97 -9.09 26.25 -3.55
N THR A 98 -9.88 26.44 -4.60
CA THR A 98 -10.58 25.35 -5.28
C THR A 98 -9.74 24.88 -6.46
N VAL A 99 -9.60 23.57 -6.63
CA VAL A 99 -8.93 22.97 -7.78
C VAL A 99 -9.81 23.18 -9.01
N GLU A 100 -9.34 23.95 -10.00
CA GLU A 100 -10.07 24.14 -11.26
C GLU A 100 -9.75 23.05 -12.28
N ASP A 101 -8.47 22.68 -12.40
CA ASP A 101 -8.00 21.63 -13.31
C ASP A 101 -6.77 20.94 -12.74
N VAL A 102 -6.58 19.65 -13.08
CA VAL A 102 -5.44 18.85 -12.62
C VAL A 102 -4.74 18.27 -13.84
N ASN A 103 -3.51 18.71 -14.05
CA ASN A 103 -2.64 18.17 -15.09
C ASN A 103 -1.70 17.12 -14.47
N PHE A 104 -1.74 15.89 -14.98
CA PHE A 104 -1.00 14.74 -14.46
C PHE A 104 0.34 14.55 -15.17
#